data_AF-A0A8T4LYA6-F1
#
_entry.id   AF-A0A8T4LYA6-F1
#
_cell.length_a   1.000
_cell.length_b   1.000
_cell.length_c   1.000
_cell.angle_alpha   90.00
_cell.angle_beta   90.00
_cell.angle_gamma   90.00
#
_symmetry.space_group_name_H-M   'P 1'
#
loop_
_entity.id
_entity.type
_entity.pdbx_description
1 polymer ?
#
loop_
_entity_poly.entity_id
_entity_poly.type
_entity_poly.pdbx_seq_one_letter_code
_entity_poly.pdbx_strand_id
1 'polypeptide(L)'
;MHKASVTVVFGREHETRRIRAPHLRLIQGGLANHKPEPEERSINSSRTVETEFKRWLALFFIKRGYFCITKKGCDELAEIIRNRYMENAREYLGINPTDSYRDNYVITVVGVLTDSKIKERIKRHIKKMLEEGKAEELYDKGYIDRANEVDWEKKEVRIVVIRKLLEITSIEPKDSSYDLFNNSGLVRVLKKYHKDSHYNALVEAGYAYSEDEIKEHARTMQFGTERIYKWEMKSVGNYFWESIDMRTAATRWVIWKLNKNSREIILGDFKNNGLGGLLTHHYKDSPYEALLEAGLVTPADEAHMRRYGQARFKEV
;
A
#
# COMPACT_ATOMS: atom_id res chain seq x y z
N MET A 1 42.78 -21.64 -30.47
CA MET A 1 41.55 -21.45 -29.67
C MET A 1 40.70 -20.38 -30.32
N HIS A 2 39.77 -20.78 -31.19
CA HIS A 2 38.87 -19.87 -31.90
C HIS A 2 37.64 -19.57 -31.05
N LYS A 3 37.33 -18.29 -30.84
CA LYS A 3 36.08 -17.82 -30.23
C LYS A 3 35.05 -17.63 -31.34
N ALA A 4 33.97 -18.41 -31.29
CA ALA A 4 32.81 -18.24 -32.15
C ALA A 4 31.86 -17.20 -31.54
N SER A 5 31.52 -16.19 -32.34
CA SER A 5 30.54 -15.16 -32.04
C SER A 5 29.19 -15.60 -32.62
N VAL A 6 28.17 -15.77 -31.78
CA VAL A 6 26.80 -16.08 -32.23
C VAL A 6 26.01 -14.78 -32.30
N THR A 7 25.69 -14.36 -33.52
CA THR A 7 24.77 -13.25 -33.80
C THR A 7 23.37 -13.83 -33.99
N VAL A 8 22.43 -13.45 -33.12
CA VAL A 8 21.02 -13.82 -33.25
C VAL A 8 20.28 -12.68 -33.92
N VAL A 9 19.79 -12.93 -35.14
CA VAL A 9 18.92 -12.04 -35.91
C VAL A 9 17.51 -12.60 -35.81
N PHE A 10 16.58 -11.88 -35.18
CA PHE A 10 15.14 -12.19 -35.26
C PHE A 10 14.47 -11.23 -36.23
N GLY A 11 14.06 -11.80 -37.37
CA GLY A 11 13.27 -11.17 -38.41
C GLY A 11 11.77 -11.20 -38.10
N ARG A 12 11.11 -10.18 -38.66
CA ARG A 12 9.70 -9.78 -38.62
C ARG A 12 8.70 -10.90 -38.92
N GLU A 13 7.46 -10.72 -38.48
CA GLU A 13 6.33 -10.50 -39.41
C GLU A 13 5.07 -9.97 -38.70
N HIS A 14 4.49 -8.93 -39.29
CA HIS A 14 3.23 -8.29 -38.91
C HIS A 14 2.08 -9.01 -39.61
N GLU A 15 1.13 -9.58 -38.86
CA GLU A 15 -0.15 -10.04 -39.42
C GLU A 15 -1.28 -9.12 -38.93
N THR A 16 -1.77 -8.27 -39.84
CA THR A 16 -2.91 -7.37 -39.62
C THR A 16 -4.21 -8.11 -39.92
N ARG A 17 -4.89 -8.62 -38.90
CA ARG A 17 -6.25 -9.16 -39.03
C ARG A 17 -7.30 -8.07 -38.84
N ARG A 18 -7.93 -7.70 -39.96
CA ARG A 18 -9.18 -6.93 -40.02
C ARG A 18 -10.32 -7.76 -39.39
N ILE A 19 -10.82 -7.32 -38.23
CA ILE A 19 -12.07 -7.84 -37.66
C ILE A 19 -13.22 -6.98 -38.18
N ARG A 20 -14.15 -7.62 -38.91
CA ARG A 20 -15.42 -7.05 -39.35
C ARG A 20 -16.36 -6.95 -38.14
N ALA A 21 -16.94 -5.78 -37.92
CA ALA A 21 -18.01 -5.55 -36.95
C ALA A 21 -19.33 -6.22 -37.38
N PRO A 22 -20.03 -6.94 -36.50
CA PRO A 22 -21.41 -7.35 -36.76
C PRO A 22 -22.41 -6.29 -36.27
N HIS A 23 -23.31 -5.94 -37.20
CA HIS A 23 -24.64 -5.36 -37.07
C HIS A 23 -25.19 -5.01 -35.66
N LEU A 24 -25.42 -3.71 -35.49
CA LEU A 24 -26.35 -3.12 -34.52
C LEU A 24 -27.78 -3.63 -34.79
N ARG A 25 -28.38 -4.36 -33.84
CA ARG A 25 -29.83 -4.49 -33.71
C ARG A 25 -30.31 -3.50 -32.65
N LEU A 26 -31.15 -2.56 -33.08
CA LEU A 26 -32.00 -1.76 -32.21
C LEU A 26 -32.95 -2.69 -31.44
N ILE A 27 -32.87 -2.67 -30.10
CA ILE A 27 -33.93 -3.17 -29.23
C ILE A 27 -34.53 -1.96 -28.51
N GLN A 28 -35.79 -1.71 -28.81
CA GLN A 28 -36.63 -0.71 -28.15
C GLN A 28 -37.08 -1.21 -26.76
N GLY A 29 -36.98 -0.33 -25.77
CA GLY A 29 -38.07 0.03 -24.87
C GLY A 29 -38.60 -1.03 -23.89
N GLY A 30 -38.12 -0.99 -22.65
CA GLY A 30 -38.75 -1.61 -21.48
C GLY A 30 -38.30 -0.94 -20.19
N LEU A 31 -38.89 0.23 -19.88
CA LEU A 31 -38.68 0.95 -18.62
C LEU A 31 -39.38 0.20 -17.48
N ALA A 32 -38.67 -0.71 -16.83
CA ALA A 32 -39.04 -1.21 -15.51
C ALA A 32 -38.30 -0.39 -14.45
N ASN A 33 -39.05 0.35 -13.64
CA ASN A 33 -38.57 1.07 -12.46
C ASN A 33 -38.05 0.07 -11.40
N HIS A 34 -36.81 -0.39 -11.56
CA HIS A 34 -36.10 -1.07 -10.48
C HIS A 34 -35.51 -0.02 -9.53
N LYS A 35 -36.13 0.11 -8.37
CA LYS A 35 -35.59 0.81 -7.20
C LYS A 35 -34.23 0.16 -6.86
N PRO A 36 -33.09 0.89 -6.90
CA PRO A 36 -31.80 0.29 -6.55
C PRO A 36 -31.83 -0.12 -5.08
N GLU A 37 -31.58 -1.40 -4.82
CA GLU A 37 -31.27 -1.90 -3.48
C GLU A 37 -30.02 -1.19 -2.95
N PRO A 38 -30.00 -0.76 -1.67
CA PRO A 38 -28.90 0.01 -1.12
C PRO A 38 -27.62 -0.83 -0.95
N GLU A 39 -26.50 -0.11 -1.01
CA GLU A 39 -25.07 -0.44 -1.03
C GLU A 39 -24.51 -1.39 0.07
N GLU A 40 -25.31 -2.28 0.67
CA GLU A 40 -24.86 -3.13 1.79
C GLU A 40 -23.75 -4.13 1.42
N ARG A 41 -23.55 -4.44 0.13
CA ARG A 41 -22.46 -5.33 -0.32
C ARG A 41 -21.07 -4.68 -0.26
N SER A 42 -20.97 -3.36 -0.31
CA SER A 42 -19.68 -2.64 -0.37
C SER A 42 -18.97 -2.64 1.00
N ILE A 43 -19.72 -2.49 2.09
CA ILE A 43 -19.17 -2.32 3.45
C ILE A 43 -18.60 -3.63 4.00
N ASN A 44 -19.20 -4.78 3.67
CA ASN A 44 -18.68 -6.08 4.11
C ASN A 44 -17.38 -6.46 3.40
N SER A 45 -17.20 -6.04 2.14
CA SER A 45 -16.00 -6.34 1.35
C SER A 45 -14.76 -5.58 1.84
N SER A 46 -14.90 -4.34 2.32
CA SER A 46 -13.76 -3.54 2.79
C SER A 46 -13.19 -4.05 4.12
N ARG A 47 -14.07 -4.46 5.04
CA ARG A 47 -13.67 -5.04 6.34
C ARG A 47 -12.93 -6.36 6.20
N THR A 48 -13.30 -7.21 5.24
CA THR A 48 -12.60 -8.46 4.98
C THR A 48 -11.17 -8.24 4.49
N VAL A 49 -10.96 -7.29 3.58
CA VAL A 49 -9.64 -6.94 3.02
C VAL A 49 -8.72 -6.36 4.09
N GLU A 50 -9.22 -5.45 4.93
CA GLU A 50 -8.46 -4.87 6.04
C GLU A 50 -8.03 -5.95 7.05
N THR A 51 -8.94 -6.87 7.38
CA THR A 51 -8.67 -7.99 8.29
C THR A 51 -7.63 -8.93 7.71
N GLU A 52 -7.71 -9.22 6.41
CA GLU A 52 -6.75 -10.05 5.70
C GLU A 52 -5.35 -9.43 5.71
N PHE A 53 -5.23 -8.13 5.41
CA PHE A 53 -3.94 -7.44 5.47
C PHE A 53 -3.36 -7.42 6.89
N LYS A 54 -4.18 -7.16 7.92
CA LYS A 54 -3.73 -7.17 9.32
C LYS A 54 -3.23 -8.55 9.74
N ARG A 55 -3.95 -9.62 9.39
CA ARG A 55 -3.53 -11.01 9.62
C ARG A 55 -2.20 -11.29 8.90
N TRP A 56 -2.10 -10.94 7.62
CA TRP A 56 -0.87 -11.11 6.86
C TRP A 56 0.30 -10.37 7.52
N LEU A 57 0.09 -9.11 7.93
CA LEU A 57 1.11 -8.28 8.55
C LEU A 57 1.60 -8.87 9.88
N ALA A 58 0.69 -9.41 10.71
CA ALA A 58 1.07 -10.11 11.94
C ALA A 58 1.96 -11.32 11.64
N LEU A 59 1.53 -12.19 10.72
CA LEU A 59 2.27 -13.39 10.34
C LEU A 59 3.63 -13.06 9.71
N PHE A 60 3.71 -12.01 8.90
CA PHE A 60 4.95 -11.52 8.29
C PHE A 60 6.03 -11.17 9.32
N PHE A 61 5.62 -10.59 10.46
CA PHE A 61 6.53 -10.23 11.55
C PHE A 61 6.81 -11.40 12.50
N ILE A 62 5.80 -12.22 12.81
CA ILE A 62 5.95 -13.46 13.60
C ILE A 62 6.99 -14.38 12.96
N LYS A 63 6.92 -14.60 11.64
CA LYS A 63 7.87 -15.43 10.88
C LYS A 63 9.31 -14.88 10.90
N ARG A 64 9.51 -13.61 11.27
CA ARG A 64 10.82 -12.98 11.48
C ARG A 64 11.25 -12.92 12.95
N GLY A 65 10.50 -13.56 13.85
CA GLY A 65 10.79 -13.59 15.28
C GLY A 65 10.21 -12.41 16.07
N TYR A 66 9.43 -11.52 15.45
CA TYR A 66 8.79 -10.41 16.14
C TYR A 66 7.40 -10.80 16.66
N PHE A 67 7.37 -11.59 17.74
CA PHE A 67 6.14 -12.03 18.39
C PHE A 67 6.20 -11.86 19.90
N CYS A 68 5.02 -11.78 20.52
CA CYS A 68 4.85 -11.91 21.95
C CYS A 68 3.89 -13.08 22.25
N ILE A 69 4.06 -13.70 23.42
CA ILE A 69 3.15 -14.75 23.90
C ILE A 69 1.99 -14.04 24.58
N THR A 70 0.77 -14.33 24.17
CA THR A 70 -0.41 -13.73 24.78
C THR A 70 -0.64 -14.31 26.17
N LYS A 71 -1.53 -13.68 26.95
CA LYS A 71 -1.97 -14.25 28.23
C LYS A 71 -2.60 -15.63 28.03
N LYS A 72 -3.50 -15.76 27.05
CA LYS A 72 -4.12 -17.04 26.67
C LYS A 72 -3.07 -18.10 26.30
N GLY A 73 -2.08 -17.72 25.48
CA GLY A 73 -0.97 -18.60 25.12
C GLY A 73 -0.14 -19.03 26.32
N CYS A 74 0.09 -18.14 27.29
CA CYS A 74 0.75 -18.50 28.54
C CYS A 74 -0.06 -19.52 29.35
N ASP A 75 -1.37 -19.29 29.51
CA ASP A 75 -2.24 -20.09 30.36
C ASP A 75 -2.47 -21.50 29.78
N GLU A 76 -2.88 -21.58 28.51
CA GLU A 76 -3.20 -22.88 27.86
C GLU A 76 -1.93 -23.70 27.56
N LEU A 77 -0.84 -23.07 27.11
CA LEU A 77 0.40 -23.81 26.85
C LEU A 77 1.09 -24.24 28.15
N ALA A 78 0.91 -23.51 29.26
CA ALA A 78 1.40 -23.94 30.56
C ALA A 78 0.77 -25.27 30.99
N GLU A 79 -0.54 -25.43 30.79
CA GLU A 79 -1.24 -26.69 31.09
C GLU A 79 -0.70 -27.85 30.27
N ILE A 80 -0.58 -27.68 28.96
CA ILE A 80 0.00 -28.68 28.05
C ILE A 80 1.42 -29.08 28.49
N ILE A 81 2.24 -28.10 28.89
CA ILE A 81 3.61 -28.36 29.33
C ILE A 81 3.66 -29.07 30.68
N ARG A 82 2.78 -28.72 31.63
CA ARG A 82 2.69 -29.41 32.92
C ARG A 82 2.27 -30.86 32.73
N ASN A 83 1.26 -31.11 31.90
CA ASN A 83 0.77 -32.47 31.63
C ASN A 83 1.88 -33.33 31.01
N ARG A 84 2.54 -32.83 29.96
CA ARG A 84 3.67 -33.54 29.34
C ARG A 84 4.84 -33.76 30.30
N TYR A 85 5.12 -32.79 31.18
CA TYR A 85 6.16 -32.95 32.19
C TYR A 85 5.83 -34.08 33.18
N MET A 86 4.59 -34.13 33.65
CA MET A 86 4.14 -35.18 34.57
C MET A 86 4.11 -36.56 33.89
N GLU A 87 3.68 -36.63 32.63
CA GLU A 87 3.72 -37.87 31.83
C GLU A 87 5.14 -38.41 31.70
N ASN A 88 6.09 -37.57 31.25
CA ASN A 88 7.50 -37.96 31.12
C ASN A 88 8.12 -38.36 32.47
N ALA A 89 7.73 -37.70 33.56
CA ALA A 89 8.22 -38.00 34.89
C ALA A 89 7.69 -39.35 35.42
N ARG A 90 6.42 -39.66 35.15
CA ARG A 90 5.84 -40.97 35.48
C ARG A 90 6.49 -42.09 34.68
N GLU A 91 6.73 -41.86 33.38
CA GLU A 91 7.45 -42.80 32.52
C GLU A 91 8.86 -43.07 33.04
N TYR A 92 9.62 -42.02 33.37
CA TYR A 92 10.97 -42.14 33.91
C TYR A 92 11.03 -42.92 35.23
N LEU A 93 10.00 -42.80 36.07
CA LEU A 93 9.91 -43.47 37.37
C LEU A 93 9.20 -44.83 37.32
N GLY A 94 8.71 -45.27 36.16
CA GLY A 94 7.90 -46.49 36.03
C GLY A 94 6.59 -46.46 36.83
N ILE A 95 5.99 -45.27 37.01
CA ILE A 95 4.76 -45.08 37.79
C ILE A 95 3.54 -45.15 36.85
N ASN A 96 2.54 -45.96 37.21
CA ASN A 96 1.32 -46.11 36.43
C ASN A 96 0.40 -44.85 36.58
N PRO A 97 -0.19 -44.28 35.50
CA PRO A 97 -0.87 -42.99 35.55
C PRO A 97 -2.12 -42.91 36.45
N THR A 98 -2.69 -44.05 36.84
CA THR A 98 -3.93 -44.11 37.65
C THR A 98 -3.71 -43.88 39.14
N ASP A 99 -2.47 -43.83 39.61
CA ASP A 99 -2.13 -43.78 41.04
C ASP A 99 -1.98 -42.33 41.54
N SER A 100 -3.10 -41.62 41.70
CA SER A 100 -3.13 -40.17 42.00
C SER A 100 -2.40 -39.76 43.28
N TYR A 101 -2.22 -40.69 44.23
CA TYR A 101 -1.47 -40.45 45.47
C TYR A 101 0.03 -40.19 45.22
N ARG A 102 0.56 -40.51 44.03
CA ARG A 102 1.98 -40.37 43.71
C ARG A 102 2.36 -39.07 43.02
N ASP A 103 1.44 -38.17 42.71
CA ASP A 103 1.79 -36.91 42.05
C ASP A 103 2.67 -36.01 42.93
N ASN A 104 2.42 -36.00 44.24
CA ASN A 104 3.32 -35.33 45.20
C ASN A 104 4.71 -35.99 45.23
N TYR A 105 4.78 -37.31 45.12
CA TYR A 105 6.05 -38.03 45.06
C TYR A 105 6.83 -37.68 43.78
N VAL A 106 6.16 -37.66 42.62
CA VAL A 106 6.75 -37.25 41.33
C VAL A 106 7.30 -35.83 41.41
N ILE A 107 6.54 -34.89 41.97
CA ILE A 107 6.97 -33.49 42.16
C ILE A 107 8.20 -33.42 43.08
N THR A 108 8.27 -34.26 44.12
CA THR A 108 9.38 -34.26 45.08
C THR A 108 10.67 -34.80 44.43
N VAL A 109 10.56 -35.84 43.60
CA VAL A 109 11.71 -36.50 42.96
C VAL A 109 12.24 -35.71 41.76
N VAL A 110 11.35 -35.19 40.90
CA VAL A 110 11.75 -34.49 39.66
C VAL A 110 11.88 -32.97 39.87
N GLY A 111 11.31 -32.46 40.96
CA GLY A 111 11.32 -31.05 41.33
C GLY A 111 10.11 -30.28 40.76
N VAL A 112 9.71 -29.23 41.49
CA VAL A 112 8.61 -28.34 41.11
C VAL A 112 8.97 -27.54 39.85
N LEU A 113 8.06 -27.54 38.87
CA LEU A 113 8.15 -26.64 37.72
C LEU A 113 7.77 -25.22 38.18
N THR A 114 8.77 -24.37 38.39
CA THR A 114 8.52 -22.96 38.69
C THR A 114 7.93 -22.24 37.47
N ASP A 115 7.21 -21.13 37.69
CA ASP A 115 6.64 -20.32 36.61
C ASP A 115 7.69 -19.84 35.60
N SER A 116 8.92 -19.56 36.07
CA SER A 116 10.04 -19.21 35.18
C SER A 116 10.40 -20.37 34.24
N LYS A 117 10.52 -21.60 34.77
CA LYS A 117 10.79 -22.82 33.97
C LYS A 117 9.65 -23.12 33.00
N ILE A 118 8.39 -22.89 33.40
CA ILE A 118 7.22 -23.00 32.52
C ILE A 118 7.34 -22.01 31.37
N LYS A 119 7.56 -20.72 31.66
CA LYS A 119 7.71 -19.67 30.63
C LYS A 119 8.84 -19.99 29.64
N GLU A 120 9.99 -20.46 30.09
CA GLU A 120 11.06 -20.89 29.20
C GLU A 120 10.69 -22.10 28.32
N ARG A 121 9.96 -23.07 28.87
CA ARG A 121 9.45 -24.21 28.10
C ARG A 121 8.41 -23.78 27.07
N ILE A 122 7.52 -22.83 27.40
CA ILE A 122 6.56 -22.24 26.44
C ILE A 122 7.31 -21.57 25.29
N LYS A 123 8.31 -20.73 25.59
CA LYS A 123 9.14 -20.09 24.57
C LYS A 123 9.79 -21.10 23.63
N ARG A 124 10.37 -22.18 24.19
CA ARG A 124 10.96 -23.27 23.39
C ARG A 124 9.93 -24.01 22.54
N HIS A 125 8.75 -24.27 23.11
CA HIS A 125 7.67 -24.95 22.39
C HIS A 125 7.14 -24.12 21.21
N ILE A 126 6.89 -22.83 21.43
CA ILE A 126 6.49 -21.89 20.38
C ILE A 126 7.57 -21.79 19.31
N LYS A 127 8.85 -21.65 19.71
CA LYS A 127 9.96 -21.61 18.75
C LYS A 127 9.98 -22.87 17.86
N LYS A 128 9.85 -24.05 18.45
CA LYS A 128 9.76 -25.31 17.70
C LYS A 128 8.57 -25.34 16.74
N MET A 129 7.39 -24.89 17.19
CA MET A 129 6.21 -24.80 16.33
C MET A 129 6.38 -23.81 15.16
N LEU A 130 7.08 -22.69 15.39
CA LEU A 130 7.42 -21.74 14.34
C LEU A 130 8.41 -22.34 13.33
N GLU A 131 9.42 -23.09 13.79
CA GLU A 131 10.35 -23.86 12.94
C GLU A 131 9.61 -24.93 12.10
N GLU A 132 8.53 -25.50 12.64
CA GLU A 132 7.62 -26.44 11.95
C GLU A 132 6.61 -25.74 11.02
N GLY A 133 6.65 -24.41 10.86
CA GLY A 133 5.74 -23.66 9.98
C GLY A 133 4.35 -23.40 10.56
N LYS A 134 4.10 -23.68 11.85
CA LYS A 134 2.79 -23.55 12.51
C LYS A 134 2.49 -22.13 13.01
N ALA A 135 3.04 -21.10 12.35
CA ALA A 135 2.83 -19.71 12.75
C ALA A 135 1.36 -19.29 12.67
N GLU A 136 0.64 -19.77 11.64
CA GLU A 136 -0.79 -19.48 11.44
C GLU A 136 -1.64 -20.10 12.54
N GLU A 137 -1.40 -21.38 12.86
CA GLU A 137 -2.11 -22.07 13.94
C GLU A 137 -1.92 -21.35 15.29
N LEU A 138 -0.68 -20.96 15.61
CA LEU A 138 -0.38 -20.24 16.85
C LEU A 138 -1.08 -18.87 16.91
N TYR A 139 -1.14 -18.16 15.79
CA TYR A 139 -1.78 -16.85 15.69
C TYR A 139 -3.31 -16.95 15.74
N ASP A 140 -3.90 -17.85 14.94
CA ASP A 140 -5.36 -18.01 14.84
C ASP A 140 -5.96 -18.58 16.15
N LYS A 141 -5.20 -19.39 16.90
CA LYS A 141 -5.57 -19.80 18.27
C LYS A 141 -5.40 -18.68 19.31
N GLY A 142 -4.72 -17.59 18.95
CA GLY A 142 -4.44 -16.46 19.83
C GLY A 142 -3.36 -16.74 20.86
N TYR A 143 -2.43 -17.68 20.60
CA TYR A 143 -1.32 -18.01 21.51
C TYR A 143 -0.17 -17.02 21.40
N ILE A 144 0.03 -16.49 20.20
CA ILE A 144 1.00 -15.43 19.93
C ILE A 144 0.30 -14.29 19.21
N ASP A 145 0.86 -13.11 19.37
CA ASP A 145 0.53 -11.94 18.57
C ASP A 145 1.82 -11.29 18.06
N ARG A 146 1.70 -10.36 17.12
CA ARG A 146 2.81 -9.53 16.67
C ARG A 146 3.35 -8.72 17.87
N ALA A 147 4.67 -8.66 17.99
CA ALA A 147 5.29 -7.76 18.96
C ALA A 147 4.87 -6.29 18.70
N ASN A 148 4.73 -5.50 19.77
CA ASN A 148 4.46 -4.07 19.66
C ASN A 148 5.61 -3.32 18.97
N GLU A 149 6.83 -3.79 19.22
CA GLU A 149 8.05 -3.33 18.60
C GLU A 149 8.39 -4.25 17.44
N VAL A 150 8.20 -3.73 16.23
CA VAL A 150 8.70 -4.37 15.02
C VAL A 150 9.72 -3.45 14.37
N ASP A 151 10.71 -4.06 13.73
CA ASP A 151 11.78 -3.35 13.05
C ASP A 151 11.25 -2.73 11.74
N TRP A 152 10.80 -1.47 11.87
CA TRP A 152 10.44 -0.62 10.74
C TRP A 152 11.63 0.19 10.21
N GLU A 153 12.82 0.07 10.81
CA GLU A 153 13.98 0.87 10.41
C GLU A 153 14.52 0.40 9.06
N LYS A 154 14.45 -0.91 8.82
CA LYS A 154 14.79 -1.51 7.53
C LYS A 154 13.84 -1.06 6.43
N LYS A 155 14.41 -0.36 5.43
CA LYS A 155 13.68 0.14 4.26
C LYS A 155 13.03 -1.00 3.48
N GLU A 156 13.71 -2.13 3.36
CA GLU A 156 13.24 -3.31 2.61
C GLU A 156 11.96 -3.88 3.23
N VAL A 157 11.85 -3.84 4.56
CA VAL A 157 10.65 -4.27 5.28
C VAL A 157 9.47 -3.37 4.93
N ARG A 158 9.67 -2.04 4.98
CA ARG A 158 8.62 -1.06 4.64
C ARG A 158 8.14 -1.22 3.20
N ILE A 159 9.06 -1.34 2.25
CA ILE A 159 8.73 -1.56 0.82
C ILE A 159 7.86 -2.80 0.64
N VAL A 160 8.24 -3.94 1.23
CA VAL A 160 7.47 -5.19 1.09
C VAL A 160 6.07 -5.04 1.69
N VAL A 161 5.95 -4.40 2.85
CA VAL A 161 4.65 -4.17 3.50
C VAL A 161 3.74 -3.25 2.68
N ILE A 162 4.27 -2.15 2.15
CA ILE A 162 3.51 -1.19 1.33
C ILE A 162 3.02 -1.85 0.05
N ARG A 163 3.89 -2.61 -0.65
CA ARG A 163 3.51 -3.35 -1.85
C ARG A 163 2.43 -4.38 -1.57
N LYS A 164 2.55 -5.12 -0.47
CA LYS A 164 1.56 -6.13 -0.11
C LYS A 164 0.22 -5.54 0.27
N LEU A 165 0.20 -4.35 0.88
CA LEU A 165 -1.05 -3.63 1.17
C LEU A 165 -1.83 -3.36 -0.13
N LEU A 166 -1.18 -2.81 -1.13
CA LEU A 166 -1.82 -2.50 -2.42
C LEU A 166 -2.22 -3.77 -3.17
N GLU A 167 -1.42 -4.84 -3.08
CA GLU A 167 -1.76 -6.14 -3.66
C GLU A 167 -3.03 -6.76 -3.04
N ILE A 168 -3.11 -6.86 -1.71
CA ILE A 168 -4.27 -7.45 -1.02
C ILE A 168 -5.52 -6.60 -1.23
N THR A 169 -5.36 -5.26 -1.21
CA THR A 169 -6.50 -4.35 -1.38
C THR A 169 -6.96 -4.21 -2.82
N SER A 170 -6.15 -4.63 -3.79
CA SER A 170 -6.39 -4.40 -5.22
C SER A 170 -6.67 -2.93 -5.55
N ILE A 171 -6.15 -2.01 -4.73
CA ILE A 171 -6.26 -0.57 -4.93
C ILE A 171 -5.07 -0.12 -5.77
N GLU A 172 -5.34 0.57 -6.89
CA GLU A 172 -4.26 1.18 -7.67
C GLU A 172 -3.52 2.22 -6.82
N PRO A 173 -2.18 2.32 -6.93
CA PRO A 173 -1.42 3.20 -6.03
C PRO A 173 -1.88 4.67 -6.08
N LYS A 174 -2.32 5.17 -7.25
CA LYS A 174 -2.85 6.54 -7.42
C LYS A 174 -4.18 6.79 -6.70
N ASP A 175 -4.95 5.74 -6.47
CA ASP A 175 -6.26 5.77 -5.81
C ASP A 175 -6.16 5.48 -4.32
N SER A 176 -4.97 5.11 -3.83
CA SER A 176 -4.71 4.95 -2.41
C SER A 176 -4.85 6.28 -1.66
N SER A 177 -5.19 6.19 -0.38
CA SER A 177 -5.40 7.35 0.48
C SER A 177 -4.63 7.20 1.79
N TYR A 178 -4.52 8.29 2.55
CA TYR A 178 -3.98 8.24 3.90
C TYR A 178 -4.76 7.25 4.80
N ASP A 179 -6.09 7.25 4.68
CA ASP A 179 -6.97 6.40 5.48
C ASP A 179 -6.74 4.91 5.24
N LEU A 180 -6.41 4.52 4.01
CA LEU A 180 -6.05 3.14 3.70
C LEU A 180 -4.88 2.66 4.57
N PHE A 181 -3.82 3.46 4.67
CA PHE A 181 -2.65 3.15 5.47
C PHE A 181 -2.95 3.23 6.97
N ASN A 182 -3.75 4.20 7.40
CA ASN A 182 -4.14 4.37 8.79
C ASN A 182 -4.94 3.16 9.30
N ASN A 183 -6.00 2.79 8.59
CA ASN A 183 -6.87 1.66 8.93
C ASN A 183 -6.11 0.32 8.89
N SER A 184 -5.10 0.23 8.02
CA SER A 184 -4.19 -0.93 7.92
C SER A 184 -3.11 -0.99 9.02
N GLY A 185 -3.10 -0.05 9.98
CA GLY A 185 -2.15 -0.03 11.09
C GLY A 185 -0.75 0.47 10.72
N LEU A 186 -0.61 1.19 9.60
CA LEU A 186 0.66 1.74 9.11
C LEU A 186 0.86 3.22 9.48
N VAL A 187 -0.04 3.82 10.27
CA VAL A 187 0.06 5.23 10.69
C VAL A 187 1.40 5.59 11.34
N ARG A 188 1.95 4.70 12.18
CA ARG A 188 3.27 4.92 12.81
C ARG A 188 4.38 4.94 11.78
N VAL A 189 4.28 4.11 10.75
CA VAL A 189 5.25 4.05 9.64
C VAL A 189 5.19 5.33 8.82
N LEU A 190 3.99 5.84 8.54
CA LEU A 190 3.82 7.11 7.83
C LEU A 190 4.42 8.29 8.62
N LYS A 191 4.07 8.42 9.89
CA LYS A 191 4.55 9.51 10.75
C LYS A 191 6.06 9.51 10.92
N LYS A 192 6.65 8.34 11.22
CA LYS A 192 8.08 8.24 11.53
C LYS A 192 8.97 8.32 10.29
N TYR A 193 8.59 7.68 9.18
CA TYR A 193 9.49 7.51 8.04
C TYR A 193 9.08 8.28 6.78
N HIS A 194 7.83 8.74 6.70
CA HIS A 194 7.28 9.32 5.47
C HIS A 194 6.70 10.72 5.66
N LYS A 195 7.04 11.40 6.76
CA LYS A 195 6.55 12.75 7.08
C LYS A 195 5.01 12.84 7.05
N ASP A 196 4.35 11.81 7.58
CA ASP A 196 2.89 11.67 7.61
C ASP A 196 2.22 11.72 6.22
N SER A 197 2.95 11.30 5.17
CA SER A 197 2.48 11.29 3.78
C SER A 197 2.47 9.89 3.20
N HIS A 198 1.28 9.41 2.81
CA HIS A 198 1.15 8.14 2.09
C HIS A 198 1.81 8.20 0.70
N TYR A 199 1.84 9.37 0.05
CA TYR A 199 2.57 9.56 -1.21
C TYR A 199 4.07 9.25 -1.05
N ASN A 200 4.70 9.72 0.04
CA ASN A 200 6.11 9.43 0.29
C ASN A 200 6.37 7.93 0.51
N ALA A 201 5.38 7.20 1.05
CA ALA A 201 5.45 5.74 1.14
C ALA A 201 5.38 5.09 -0.25
N LEU A 202 4.58 5.62 -1.18
CA LEU A 202 4.54 5.17 -2.58
C LEU A 202 5.86 5.47 -3.31
N VAL A 203 6.49 6.62 -3.05
CA VAL A 203 7.83 6.95 -3.57
C VAL A 203 8.84 5.91 -3.09
N GLU A 204 8.86 5.62 -1.78
CA GLU A 204 9.77 4.61 -1.23
C GLU A 204 9.55 3.22 -1.84
N ALA A 205 8.30 2.83 -2.09
CA ALA A 205 7.94 1.56 -2.70
C ALA A 205 8.18 1.50 -4.23
N GLY A 206 8.53 2.64 -4.85
CA GLY A 206 8.84 2.77 -6.27
C GLY A 206 7.63 2.97 -7.19
N TYR A 207 6.47 3.35 -6.65
CA TYR A 207 5.25 3.61 -7.41
C TYR A 207 5.09 5.07 -7.84
N ALA A 208 5.78 6.00 -7.18
CA ALA A 208 5.65 7.43 -7.40
C ALA A 208 7.01 8.11 -7.54
N TYR A 209 7.04 9.26 -8.21
CA TYR A 209 8.26 10.07 -8.30
C TYR A 209 8.48 10.90 -7.03
N SER A 210 9.72 10.97 -6.57
CA SER A 210 10.14 11.90 -5.54
C SER A 210 10.02 13.35 -6.01
N GLU A 211 9.95 14.30 -5.06
CA GLU A 211 9.87 15.73 -5.42
C GLU A 211 11.10 16.19 -6.22
N ASP A 212 12.28 15.64 -5.95
CA ASP A 212 13.50 15.97 -6.70
C ASP A 212 13.44 15.45 -8.15
N GLU A 213 12.97 14.22 -8.37
CA GLU A 213 12.72 13.69 -9.72
C GLU A 213 11.68 14.56 -10.47
N ILE A 214 10.60 14.96 -9.80
CA ILE A 214 9.55 15.80 -10.40
C ILE A 214 10.12 17.17 -10.83
N LYS A 215 10.93 17.81 -9.98
CA LYS A 215 11.57 19.08 -10.31
C LYS A 215 12.51 18.95 -11.49
N GLU A 216 13.27 17.86 -11.55
CA GLU A 216 14.19 17.59 -12.65
C GLU A 216 13.45 17.34 -13.97
N HIS A 217 12.36 16.56 -13.95
CA HIS A 217 11.49 16.36 -15.11
C HIS A 217 10.91 17.69 -15.61
N ALA A 218 10.46 18.55 -14.70
CA ALA A 218 9.93 19.87 -15.05
C ALA A 218 11.00 20.81 -15.63
N ARG A 219 12.24 20.74 -15.11
CA ARG A 219 13.37 21.53 -15.61
C ARG A 219 13.78 21.11 -17.02
N THR A 220 13.77 19.81 -17.29
CA THR A 220 14.20 19.22 -18.57
C THR A 220 13.06 19.05 -19.58
N MET A 221 11.81 19.26 -19.18
CA MET A 221 10.60 18.93 -19.94
C MET A 221 10.55 17.45 -20.36
N GLN A 222 11.14 16.56 -19.55
CA GLN A 222 11.17 15.12 -19.78
C GLN A 222 10.37 14.44 -18.66
N PHE A 223 9.08 14.24 -18.90
CA PHE A 223 8.22 13.51 -17.97
C PHE A 223 8.11 12.03 -18.40
N GLY A 224 7.81 11.17 -17.44
CA GLY A 224 7.59 9.74 -17.65
C GLY A 224 6.14 9.34 -17.40
N THR A 225 5.85 8.05 -17.59
CA THR A 225 4.52 7.46 -17.34
C THR A 225 4.61 6.18 -16.52
N GLU A 226 5.81 5.77 -16.13
CA GLU A 226 6.09 4.53 -15.41
C GLU A 226 5.82 4.65 -13.90
N ARG A 227 5.73 5.87 -13.38
CA ARG A 227 5.37 6.17 -11.98
C ARG A 227 4.39 7.32 -11.92
N ILE A 228 3.81 7.48 -10.75
CA ILE A 228 2.75 8.45 -10.48
C ILE A 228 3.37 9.79 -10.07
N TYR A 229 2.88 10.88 -10.67
CA TYR A 229 3.12 12.22 -10.15
C TYR A 229 2.12 12.54 -9.03
N LYS A 230 2.53 13.36 -8.06
CA LYS A 230 1.71 13.71 -6.89
C LYS A 230 0.35 14.29 -7.23
N TRP A 231 0.23 15.04 -8.33
CA TRP A 231 -1.03 15.61 -8.79
C TRP A 231 -1.96 14.62 -9.52
N GLU A 232 -1.47 13.43 -9.87
CA GLU A 232 -2.29 12.35 -10.45
C GLU A 232 -2.94 11.48 -9.38
N MET A 233 -2.59 11.69 -8.11
CA MET A 233 -3.28 11.07 -6.99
C MET A 233 -4.75 11.52 -6.97
N LYS A 234 -5.65 10.62 -6.56
CA LYS A 234 -7.09 10.91 -6.46
C LYS A 234 -7.42 12.16 -5.64
N SER A 235 -6.61 12.44 -4.62
CA SER A 235 -6.72 13.65 -3.82
C SER A 235 -5.34 14.25 -3.55
N VAL A 236 -5.26 15.57 -3.65
CA VAL A 236 -4.05 16.35 -3.39
C VAL A 236 -4.40 17.43 -2.39
N GLY A 237 -3.70 17.48 -1.26
CA GLY A 237 -3.97 18.46 -0.22
C GLY A 237 -3.64 19.88 -0.67
N ASN A 238 -4.40 20.88 -0.21
CA ASN A 238 -4.25 22.27 -0.64
C ASN A 238 -2.82 22.82 -0.45
N TYR A 239 -2.16 22.47 0.65
CA TYR A 239 -0.78 22.86 0.95
C TYR A 239 0.24 22.41 -0.11
N PHE A 240 -0.07 21.39 -0.90
CA PHE A 240 0.80 20.95 -1.99
C PHE A 240 1.03 22.07 -3.01
N TRP A 241 0.00 22.86 -3.28
CA TRP A 241 0.04 23.90 -4.30
C TRP A 241 0.73 25.19 -3.81
N GLU A 242 1.09 25.30 -2.54
CA GLU A 242 1.87 26.45 -2.03
C GLU A 242 3.27 26.50 -2.64
N SER A 243 3.83 25.35 -3.02
CA SER A 243 5.13 25.26 -3.69
C SER A 243 5.06 25.70 -5.15
N ILE A 244 5.71 26.82 -5.48
CA ILE A 244 5.85 27.31 -6.86
C ILE A 244 6.49 26.29 -7.80
N ASP A 245 7.46 25.51 -7.31
CA ASP A 245 8.11 24.45 -8.07
C ASP A 245 7.10 23.37 -8.49
N MET A 246 6.22 22.97 -7.57
CA MET A 246 5.21 21.94 -7.84
C MET A 246 4.10 22.46 -8.76
N ARG A 247 3.67 23.71 -8.60
CA ARG A 247 2.73 24.36 -9.54
C ARG A 247 3.31 24.41 -10.95
N THR A 248 4.55 24.89 -11.07
CA THR A 248 5.27 24.98 -12.35
C THR A 248 5.44 23.59 -12.98
N ALA A 249 5.82 22.59 -12.19
CA ALA A 249 5.98 21.22 -12.65
C ALA A 249 4.66 20.62 -13.16
N ALA A 250 3.57 20.77 -12.41
CA ALA A 250 2.25 20.29 -12.82
C ALA A 250 1.76 20.97 -14.12
N THR A 251 1.97 22.29 -14.23
CA THR A 251 1.60 23.05 -15.43
C THR A 251 2.44 22.62 -16.64
N ARG A 252 3.76 22.44 -16.49
CA ARG A 252 4.61 21.92 -17.58
C ARG A 252 4.23 20.50 -17.98
N TRP A 253 3.89 19.66 -17.01
CA TRP A 253 3.45 18.30 -17.25
C TRP A 253 2.16 18.24 -18.06
N VAL A 254 1.16 19.12 -17.81
CA VAL A 254 -0.08 19.09 -18.59
C VAL A 254 0.16 19.46 -20.06
N ILE A 255 1.07 20.40 -20.33
CA ILE A 255 1.50 20.72 -21.71
C ILE A 255 2.11 19.49 -22.37
N TRP A 256 3.08 18.88 -21.70
CA TRP A 256 3.79 17.71 -22.18
C TRP A 256 2.82 16.54 -22.46
N LYS A 257 1.93 16.26 -21.51
CA LYS A 257 0.97 15.14 -21.59
C LYS A 257 -0.04 15.32 -22.73
N LEU A 258 -0.51 16.54 -22.94
CA LEU A 258 -1.47 16.83 -24.01
C LEU A 258 -0.80 17.05 -25.36
N ASN A 259 0.52 17.29 -25.37
CA ASN A 259 1.29 17.68 -26.55
C ASN A 259 0.62 18.84 -27.32
N LYS A 260 0.11 19.82 -26.57
CA LYS A 260 -0.58 21.02 -27.09
C LYS A 260 0.32 22.24 -27.06
N ASN A 261 0.08 23.21 -27.93
CA ASN A 261 0.72 24.51 -27.81
C ASN A 261 0.26 25.19 -26.51
N SER A 262 1.17 25.83 -25.77
CA SER A 262 0.83 26.51 -24.50
C SER A 262 -0.26 27.57 -24.68
N ARG A 263 -0.33 28.22 -25.85
CA ARG A 263 -1.36 29.23 -26.18
C ARG A 263 -2.77 28.66 -26.40
N GLU A 264 -2.88 27.36 -26.61
CA GLU A 264 -4.14 26.67 -26.91
C GLU A 264 -4.74 25.97 -25.68
N ILE A 265 -4.05 26.05 -24.54
CA ILE A 265 -4.45 25.37 -23.31
C ILE A 265 -5.62 26.09 -22.67
N ILE A 266 -6.64 25.32 -22.30
CA ILE A 266 -7.88 25.82 -21.71
C ILE A 266 -8.11 25.30 -20.29
N LEU A 267 -9.08 25.89 -19.59
CA LEU A 267 -9.46 25.49 -18.24
C LEU A 267 -9.81 23.99 -18.13
N GLY A 268 -10.49 23.45 -19.16
CA GLY A 268 -10.86 22.04 -19.24
C GLY A 268 -9.64 21.11 -19.25
N ASP A 269 -8.53 21.52 -19.86
CA ASP A 269 -7.30 20.70 -19.93
C ASP A 269 -6.72 20.44 -18.55
N PHE A 270 -6.68 21.46 -17.69
CA PHE A 270 -6.26 21.31 -16.29
C PHE A 270 -7.25 20.46 -15.49
N LYS A 271 -8.55 20.77 -15.56
CA LYS A 271 -9.58 20.06 -14.77
C LYS A 271 -9.66 18.57 -15.12
N ASN A 272 -9.61 18.23 -16.41
CA ASN A 272 -9.67 16.85 -16.88
C ASN A 272 -8.40 16.05 -16.56
N ASN A 273 -7.31 16.72 -16.15
CA ASN A 273 -6.05 16.09 -15.75
C ASN A 273 -5.75 16.24 -14.24
N GLY A 274 -6.77 16.46 -13.40
CA GLY A 274 -6.61 16.50 -11.94
C GLY A 274 -6.02 17.81 -11.40
N LEU A 275 -5.77 18.81 -12.25
CA LEU A 275 -5.18 20.09 -11.89
C LEU A 275 -6.22 21.20 -11.64
N GLY A 276 -7.49 20.83 -11.48
CA GLY A 276 -8.55 21.79 -11.14
C GLY A 276 -8.27 22.51 -9.81
N GLY A 277 -7.82 21.76 -8.79
CA GLY A 277 -7.47 22.32 -7.48
C GLY A 277 -6.37 23.37 -7.56
N LEU A 278 -5.34 23.16 -8.39
CA LEU A 278 -4.28 24.13 -8.66
C LEU A 278 -4.86 25.47 -9.14
N LEU A 279 -5.69 25.43 -10.18
CA LEU A 279 -6.25 26.63 -10.79
C LEU A 279 -7.21 27.37 -9.85
N THR A 280 -8.11 26.64 -9.19
CA THR A 280 -9.11 27.25 -8.31
C THR A 280 -8.46 27.93 -7.10
N HIS A 281 -7.46 27.30 -6.48
CA HIS A 281 -6.86 27.83 -5.24
C HIS A 281 -5.79 28.92 -5.49
N HIS A 282 -5.00 28.82 -6.57
CA HIS A 282 -3.87 29.73 -6.78
C HIS A 282 -4.07 30.75 -7.89
N TYR A 283 -4.87 30.41 -8.91
CA TYR A 283 -4.98 31.23 -10.12
C TYR A 283 -6.39 31.71 -10.42
N LYS A 284 -7.34 31.57 -9.50
CA LYS A 284 -8.75 31.97 -9.66
C LYS A 284 -9.36 31.43 -10.97
N ASP A 285 -9.09 30.16 -11.27
CA ASP A 285 -9.49 29.48 -12.50
C ASP A 285 -8.89 30.08 -13.79
N SER A 286 -7.74 30.75 -13.73
CA SER A 286 -7.01 31.28 -14.90
C SER A 286 -5.88 30.33 -15.35
N PRO A 287 -6.02 29.64 -16.50
CA PRO A 287 -4.91 28.88 -17.09
C PRO A 287 -3.74 29.77 -17.51
N TYR A 288 -4.01 30.99 -17.96
CA TYR A 288 -2.99 31.93 -18.41
C TYR A 288 -1.98 32.26 -17.29
N GLU A 289 -2.45 32.53 -16.08
CA GLU A 289 -1.59 32.83 -14.92
C GLU A 289 -0.68 31.64 -14.56
N ALA A 290 -1.22 30.42 -14.62
CA ALA A 290 -0.44 29.21 -14.38
C ALA A 290 0.65 29.02 -15.44
N LEU A 291 0.33 29.29 -16.71
CA LEU A 291 1.29 29.19 -17.82
C LEU A 291 2.35 30.29 -17.78
N LEU A 292 1.97 31.50 -17.37
CA LEU A 292 2.87 32.63 -17.20
C LEU A 292 3.87 32.35 -16.08
N GLU A 293 3.40 31.87 -14.91
CA GLU A 293 4.28 31.46 -13.80
C GLU A 293 5.25 30.33 -14.22
N ALA A 294 4.78 29.39 -15.02
CA ALA A 294 5.60 28.29 -15.52
C ALA A 294 6.61 28.69 -16.62
N GLY A 295 6.56 29.94 -17.09
CA GLY A 295 7.40 30.46 -18.17
C GLY A 295 7.08 29.90 -19.55
N LEU A 296 5.84 29.45 -19.77
CA LEU A 296 5.37 28.84 -21.02
C LEU A 296 4.68 29.82 -21.97
N VAL A 297 4.34 31.00 -21.47
CA VAL A 297 3.80 32.14 -22.20
C VAL A 297 4.37 33.43 -21.63
N THR A 298 4.20 34.52 -22.35
CA THR A 298 4.63 35.86 -21.97
C THR A 298 3.43 36.82 -21.92
N PRO A 299 3.56 38.01 -21.32
CA PRO A 299 2.50 39.03 -21.38
C PRO A 299 2.05 39.40 -22.79
N ALA A 300 2.93 39.27 -23.79
CA ALA A 300 2.57 39.52 -25.19
C ALA A 300 1.57 38.48 -25.74
N ASP A 301 1.53 37.28 -25.16
CA ASP A 301 0.61 36.22 -25.57
C ASP A 301 -0.80 36.40 -24.97
N GLU A 302 -0.97 37.29 -23.99
CA GLU A 302 -2.23 37.49 -23.28
C GLU A 302 -3.38 37.86 -24.21
N ALA A 303 -3.16 38.80 -25.13
CA ALA A 303 -4.19 39.25 -26.06
C ALA A 303 -4.62 38.12 -27.02
N HIS A 304 -3.69 37.24 -27.40
CA HIS A 304 -4.00 36.07 -28.21
C HIS A 304 -4.86 35.09 -27.39
N MET A 305 -4.44 34.76 -26.17
CA MET A 305 -5.16 33.82 -25.31
C MET A 305 -6.55 34.36 -24.93
N ARG A 306 -6.71 35.67 -24.72
CA ARG A 306 -8.02 36.34 -24.52
C ARG A 306 -8.96 36.20 -25.73
N ARG A 307 -8.41 36.25 -26.95
CA ARG A 307 -9.20 36.22 -28.21
C ARG A 307 -9.66 34.81 -28.59
N TYR A 308 -8.86 33.79 -28.29
CA TYR A 308 -9.08 32.43 -28.76
C TYR A 308 -9.47 31.42 -27.66
N GLY A 309 -9.34 31.77 -26.38
CA GLY A 309 -9.56 30.84 -25.28
C GLY A 309 -10.27 31.46 -24.07
N GLN A 310 -11.23 30.71 -23.54
CA GLN A 310 -12.06 30.96 -22.35
C GLN A 310 -11.27 31.02 -21.02
N ALA A 311 -10.08 31.63 -20.99
CA ALA A 311 -9.38 31.89 -19.75
C ALA A 311 -10.17 32.95 -18.96
N ARG A 312 -10.64 32.60 -17.75
CA ARG A 312 -11.14 33.62 -16.82
C ARG A 312 -9.95 34.44 -16.37
N PHE A 313 -9.80 35.64 -16.91
CA PHE A 313 -8.81 36.60 -16.43
C PHE A 313 -9.30 37.19 -15.11
N LYS A 314 -8.37 37.57 -14.22
CA LYS A 314 -8.72 38.38 -13.05
C LYS A 314 -9.38 39.67 -13.54
N GLU A 315 -10.63 39.88 -13.16
CA GLU A 315 -11.21 41.22 -13.19
C GLU A 315 -10.35 42.09 -12.26
N VAL A 316 -9.77 43.14 -12.82
CA VAL A 316 -8.87 44.09 -12.14
C VAL A 316 -9.70 45.05 -11.31
#